data_AF-A0AAP8KQH9-F1
#
_entry.id   AF-A0AAP8KQH9-F1
#
_cell.length_a   1.000
_cell.length_b   1.000
_cell.length_c   1.000
_cell.angle_alpha   90.00
_cell.angle_beta   90.00
_cell.angle_gamma   90.00
#
_symmetry.space_group_name_H-M   'P 1'
#
loop_
_entity.id
_entity.type
_entity.pdbx_description
1 polymer ?
#
loop_
_entity_poly.entity_id
_entity_poly.type
_entity_poly.pdbx_seq_one_letter_code
_entity_poly.pdbx_strand_id
1 'polypeptide(L)'
;MSEVTDLTVIEIKPEQAPALYSAGGLNGFLEQIRELAKEVPDVTTKKGRDRIGSLARMVGSSKTAIEKPGREYLKRLKEAVKPAEEELRVFTRECDAIRDAILKPRDEWEAEQERIKAEEVMNAMHAEALEMNIKFDQELAAKFEADHELAILMNKDFDRDREEQRRLAEQAQREHEERIKQEAADKAKREAEERHKAELDAAARREADEKARAEAAERQRIEAEQRAAREKQEAEARAEREKAAAVEAERLKAKQAEEKRLAEEKRIADEQAKREADVKHRKTVGTNIVNALTSHTSLTREQAIEVLTALKDDLIPCAKIHY
;
A
#
# COMPACT_ATOMS: atom_id res chain seq x y z
N MET A 1 -50.03 -35.05 -150.82
CA MET A 1 -49.67 -33.96 -149.90
C MET A 1 -49.64 -34.53 -148.49
N SER A 2 -48.42 -34.61 -147.94
CA SER A 2 -48.02 -35.00 -146.57
C SER A 2 -48.65 -36.25 -145.96
N GLU A 3 -47.95 -37.38 -146.09
CA GLU A 3 -48.10 -38.54 -145.20
C GLU A 3 -47.86 -38.10 -143.76
N VAL A 4 -48.83 -38.35 -142.89
CA VAL A 4 -48.70 -38.13 -141.44
C VAL A 4 -47.78 -39.22 -140.92
N THR A 5 -46.53 -38.88 -140.63
CA THR A 5 -45.63 -39.74 -139.85
C THR A 5 -46.17 -39.82 -138.43
N ASP A 6 -47.03 -40.81 -138.16
CA ASP A 6 -47.36 -41.22 -136.80
C ASP A 6 -46.07 -41.62 -136.11
N LEU A 7 -45.66 -40.86 -135.07
CA LEU A 7 -44.71 -41.39 -134.11
C LEU A 7 -45.44 -42.47 -133.36
N THR A 8 -45.19 -43.70 -133.79
CA THR A 8 -45.46 -44.89 -133.02
C THR A 8 -44.97 -44.66 -131.60
N VAL A 9 -45.81 -45.01 -130.63
CA VAL A 9 -45.44 -45.05 -129.23
C VAL A 9 -44.21 -45.98 -129.14
N ILE A 10 -43.02 -45.41 -128.97
CA ILE A 10 -41.76 -46.16 -128.91
C ILE A 10 -41.79 -46.96 -127.61
N GLU A 11 -42.18 -48.22 -127.69
CA GLU A 11 -42.00 -49.19 -126.61
C GLU A 11 -40.52 -49.55 -126.53
N ILE A 12 -39.80 -48.97 -125.57
CA ILE A 12 -38.40 -49.33 -125.31
C ILE A 12 -38.35 -50.69 -124.64
N LYS A 13 -37.82 -51.69 -125.33
CA LYS A 13 -37.60 -53.02 -124.74
C LYS A 13 -36.47 -52.96 -123.70
N PRO A 14 -36.55 -53.73 -122.59
CA PRO A 14 -35.52 -53.75 -121.55
C PRO A 14 -34.11 -54.08 -122.05
N GLU A 15 -33.99 -54.87 -123.11
CA GLU A 15 -32.71 -55.27 -123.72
C GLU A 15 -32.00 -54.13 -124.45
N GLN A 16 -32.73 -53.11 -124.88
CA GLN A 16 -32.19 -51.92 -125.54
C GLN A 16 -31.73 -50.86 -124.52
N ALA A 17 -32.12 -51.01 -123.25
CA ALA A 17 -31.84 -50.03 -122.20
C ALA A 17 -30.34 -49.76 -121.97
N PRO A 18 -29.43 -50.76 -121.94
CA PRO A 18 -28.00 -50.50 -121.74
C PRO A 18 -27.37 -49.65 -122.86
N ALA A 19 -27.80 -49.85 -124.11
CA ALA A 19 -27.31 -49.07 -125.25
C ALA A 19 -27.94 -47.67 -125.30
N LEU A 20 -29.25 -47.57 -125.04
CA LEU A 20 -30.02 -46.30 -125.14
C LEU A 20 -29.74 -45.33 -123.99
N TYR A 21 -29.59 -45.82 -122.75
CA TYR A 21 -29.30 -44.98 -121.58
C TYR A 21 -27.79 -44.79 -121.31
N SER A 22 -26.97 -45.04 -122.32
CA SER A 22 -25.55 -44.68 -122.32
C SER A 22 -25.35 -43.20 -122.68
N ALA A 23 -24.14 -42.69 -122.50
CA ALA A 23 -23.82 -41.30 -122.84
C ALA A 23 -24.10 -41.02 -124.33
N GLY A 24 -25.06 -40.13 -124.61
CA GLY A 24 -25.47 -39.75 -125.97
C GLY A 24 -26.48 -40.69 -126.65
N GLY A 25 -26.87 -41.80 -126.02
CA GLY A 25 -27.78 -42.80 -126.61
C GLY A 25 -29.21 -42.29 -126.88
N LEU A 26 -29.64 -41.21 -126.24
CA LEU A 26 -30.97 -40.61 -126.41
C LEU A 26 -31.02 -39.49 -127.46
N ASN A 27 -29.88 -39.10 -128.04
CA ASN A 27 -29.80 -37.94 -128.94
C ASN A 27 -30.65 -38.11 -130.20
N GLY A 28 -30.70 -39.32 -130.77
CA GLY A 28 -31.53 -39.60 -131.96
C GLY A 28 -33.03 -39.39 -131.73
N PHE A 29 -33.55 -39.75 -130.54
CA PHE A 29 -34.94 -39.48 -130.18
C PHE A 29 -35.21 -37.99 -130.00
N LEU A 30 -34.25 -37.25 -129.44
CA LEU A 30 -34.36 -35.80 -129.30
C LEU A 30 -34.35 -35.07 -130.64
N GLU A 31 -33.55 -35.54 -131.61
CA GLU A 31 -33.55 -34.99 -132.98
C GLU A 31 -34.88 -35.21 -133.70
N GLN A 32 -35.47 -36.40 -133.56
CA GLN A 32 -36.81 -36.69 -134.10
C GLN A 32 -37.88 -35.79 -133.48
N ILE A 33 -37.83 -35.59 -132.16
CA ILE A 33 -38.74 -34.67 -131.45
C ILE A 33 -38.56 -33.22 -131.92
N ARG A 34 -37.32 -32.78 -132.14
CA ARG A 34 -37.02 -31.44 -132.67
C ARG A 34 -37.53 -31.26 -134.09
N GLU A 35 -37.46 -32.30 -134.93
CA GLU A 35 -37.97 -32.22 -136.30
C GLU A 35 -39.48 -32.03 -136.34
N LEU A 36 -40.23 -32.73 -135.48
CA LEU A 36 -41.68 -32.56 -135.35
C LEU A 36 -42.08 -31.19 -134.83
N ALA A 37 -41.25 -30.60 -133.96
CA ALA A 37 -41.45 -29.27 -133.43
C ALA A 37 -41.25 -28.16 -134.49
N LYS A 38 -40.68 -28.48 -135.67
CA LYS A 38 -40.55 -27.53 -136.79
C LYS A 38 -41.83 -27.37 -137.60
N GLU A 39 -42.81 -28.28 -137.45
CA GLU A 39 -44.14 -28.10 -138.06
C GLU A 39 -44.81 -26.87 -137.40
N VAL A 40 -45.17 -25.86 -138.19
CA VAL A 40 -45.90 -24.66 -137.73
C VAL A 40 -47.31 -24.66 -138.32
N PRO A 41 -48.29 -25.29 -137.64
CA PRO A 41 -49.68 -25.28 -138.09
C PRO A 41 -50.32 -23.89 -138.00
N ASP A 42 -51.26 -23.59 -138.90
CA ASP A 42 -51.98 -22.31 -138.94
C ASP A 42 -52.92 -22.09 -137.74
N VAL A 43 -52.55 -21.15 -136.88
CA VAL A 43 -53.26 -20.79 -135.63
C VAL A 43 -54.64 -20.15 -135.85
N THR A 44 -54.92 -19.63 -137.05
CA THR A 44 -56.20 -19.00 -137.36
C THR A 44 -57.31 -20.04 -137.54
N THR A 45 -56.96 -21.26 -137.96
CA THR A 45 -57.91 -22.36 -138.13
C THR A 45 -58.07 -23.20 -136.86
N LYS A 46 -59.28 -23.73 -136.62
CA LYS A 46 -59.52 -24.68 -135.52
C LYS A 46 -58.65 -25.95 -135.68
N LYS A 47 -58.51 -26.46 -136.91
CA LYS A 47 -57.68 -27.64 -137.21
C LYS A 47 -56.20 -27.42 -136.90
N GLY A 48 -55.64 -26.25 -137.18
CA GLY A 48 -54.24 -25.94 -136.84
C GLY A 48 -54.02 -25.82 -135.34
N ARG A 49 -54.96 -25.21 -134.59
CA ARG A 49 -54.91 -25.20 -133.11
C ARG A 49 -54.99 -26.61 -132.51
N ASP A 50 -55.86 -27.47 -133.04
CA ASP A 50 -55.98 -28.87 -132.60
C ASP A 50 -54.71 -29.70 -132.94
N ARG A 51 -54.03 -29.38 -134.05
CA ARG A 51 -52.74 -29.98 -134.44
C ARG A 51 -51.61 -29.57 -133.50
N ILE A 52 -51.52 -28.29 -133.12
CA ILE A 52 -50.55 -27.81 -132.11
C ILE A 52 -50.73 -28.57 -130.78
N GLY A 53 -51.97 -28.71 -130.31
CA GLY A 53 -52.27 -29.48 -129.10
C GLY A 53 -51.89 -30.96 -129.23
N SER A 54 -52.03 -31.55 -130.41
CA SER A 54 -51.66 -32.94 -130.67
C SER A 54 -50.14 -33.14 -130.73
N LEU A 55 -49.40 -32.24 -131.38
CA LEU A 55 -47.93 -32.24 -131.39
C LEU A 55 -47.36 -32.12 -129.97
N ALA A 56 -47.89 -31.20 -129.16
CA ALA A 56 -47.47 -31.05 -127.75
C ALA A 56 -47.75 -32.31 -126.93
N ARG A 57 -48.91 -32.97 -127.13
CA ARG A 57 -49.22 -34.26 -126.49
C ARG A 57 -48.26 -35.37 -126.92
N MET A 58 -47.87 -35.43 -128.19
CA MET A 58 -46.90 -36.40 -128.70
C MET A 58 -45.52 -36.21 -128.05
N VAL A 59 -45.03 -34.98 -127.91
CA VAL A 59 -43.76 -34.71 -127.20
C VAL A 59 -43.86 -35.16 -125.72
N GLY A 60 -44.99 -34.89 -125.07
CA GLY A 60 -45.22 -35.32 -123.68
C GLY A 60 -45.28 -36.84 -123.51
N SER A 61 -45.92 -37.56 -124.44
CA SER A 61 -45.98 -39.02 -124.42
C SER A 61 -44.62 -39.65 -124.73
N SER A 62 -43.89 -39.14 -125.73
CA SER A 62 -42.52 -39.60 -126.06
C SER A 62 -41.55 -39.40 -124.90
N LYS A 63 -41.61 -38.25 -124.19
CA LYS A 63 -40.83 -38.02 -122.96
C LYS A 63 -41.12 -39.10 -121.92
N THR A 64 -42.40 -39.35 -121.65
CA THR A 64 -42.83 -40.31 -120.62
C THR A 64 -42.43 -41.74 -120.98
N ALA A 65 -42.52 -42.11 -122.26
CA ALA A 65 -42.15 -43.42 -122.78
C ALA A 65 -40.65 -43.71 -122.66
N ILE A 66 -39.79 -42.69 -122.75
CA ILE A 66 -38.34 -42.82 -122.58
C ILE A 66 -37.94 -42.72 -121.10
N GLU A 67 -38.55 -41.82 -120.32
CA GLU A 67 -38.13 -41.59 -118.94
C GLU A 67 -38.46 -42.76 -117.99
N LYS A 68 -39.66 -43.36 -118.12
CA LYS A 68 -40.11 -44.43 -117.23
C LYS A 68 -39.21 -45.68 -117.29
N PRO A 69 -38.90 -46.27 -118.47
CA PRO A 69 -38.01 -47.42 -118.55
C PRO A 69 -36.58 -47.09 -118.12
N GLY A 70 -36.12 -45.85 -118.34
CA GLY A 70 -34.81 -45.39 -117.87
C GLY A 70 -34.70 -45.38 -116.34
N ARG A 71 -35.75 -44.91 -115.64
CA ARG A 71 -35.81 -44.95 -114.17
C ARG A 71 -35.85 -46.39 -113.64
N GLU A 72 -36.58 -47.28 -114.30
CA GLU A 72 -36.61 -48.71 -113.94
C GLU A 72 -35.25 -49.38 -114.17
N TYR A 73 -34.56 -49.05 -115.26
CA TYR A 73 -33.20 -49.54 -115.53
C TYR A 73 -32.20 -49.06 -114.48
N LEU A 74 -32.23 -47.77 -114.10
CA LEU A 74 -31.40 -47.24 -113.01
C LEU A 74 -31.68 -47.92 -111.68
N LYS A 75 -32.95 -48.26 -111.38
CA LYS A 75 -33.31 -48.99 -110.17
C LYS A 75 -32.68 -50.39 -110.18
N ARG A 76 -32.77 -51.13 -111.30
CA ARG A 76 -32.14 -52.45 -111.44
C ARG A 76 -30.62 -52.40 -111.32
N LEU A 77 -29.97 -51.41 -111.90
CA LEU A 77 -28.51 -51.23 -111.77
C LEU A 77 -28.11 -51.01 -110.31
N LYS A 78 -28.81 -50.13 -109.59
CA LYS A 78 -28.54 -49.90 -108.16
C LYS A 78 -28.81 -51.15 -107.33
N GLU A 79 -29.88 -51.89 -107.63
CA GLU A 79 -30.17 -53.16 -106.96
C GLU A 79 -29.11 -54.23 -107.22
N ALA A 80 -28.52 -54.28 -108.42
CA ALA A 80 -27.43 -55.19 -108.74
C ALA A 80 -26.12 -54.86 -108.00
N VAL A 81 -25.88 -53.59 -107.67
CA VAL A 81 -24.67 -53.13 -106.96
C VAL A 81 -24.79 -53.30 -105.45
N LYS A 82 -26.00 -53.27 -104.87
CA LYS A 82 -26.24 -53.41 -103.42
C LYS A 82 -25.55 -54.61 -102.76
N PRO A 83 -25.60 -55.85 -103.32
CA PRO A 83 -24.90 -56.98 -102.72
C PRO A 83 -23.39 -56.76 -102.63
N ALA A 84 -22.77 -56.17 -103.66
CA ALA A 84 -21.34 -55.88 -103.65
C ALA A 84 -20.99 -54.79 -102.64
N GLU A 85 -21.83 -53.75 -102.48
CA GLU A 85 -21.65 -52.73 -101.44
C GLU A 85 -21.76 -53.32 -100.03
N GLU A 86 -22.72 -54.22 -99.80
CA GLU A 86 -22.90 -54.86 -98.49
C GLU A 86 -21.74 -55.80 -98.17
N GLU A 87 -21.29 -56.62 -99.12
CA GLU A 87 -20.11 -57.49 -98.95
C GLU A 87 -18.84 -56.67 -98.64
N LEU A 88 -18.61 -55.55 -99.32
CA LEU A 88 -17.49 -54.65 -99.02
C LEU A 88 -17.59 -54.06 -97.61
N ARG A 89 -18.81 -53.73 -97.17
CA ARG A 89 -19.04 -53.21 -95.81
C ARG A 89 -18.76 -54.27 -94.76
N VAL A 90 -19.26 -55.50 -94.96
CA VAL A 90 -19.00 -56.64 -94.08
C VAL A 90 -17.49 -56.90 -94.02
N PHE A 91 -16.82 -56.98 -95.18
CA PHE A 91 -15.38 -57.20 -95.25
C PHE A 91 -14.58 -56.15 -94.46
N THR A 92 -14.89 -54.86 -94.66
CA THR A 92 -14.19 -53.77 -93.95
C THR A 92 -14.39 -53.89 -92.44
N ARG A 93 -15.62 -54.17 -91.99
CA ARG A 93 -15.95 -54.34 -90.57
C ARG A 93 -15.23 -55.52 -89.95
N GLU A 94 -15.17 -56.66 -90.65
CA GLU A 94 -14.44 -57.85 -90.20
C GLU A 94 -12.93 -57.58 -90.13
N CYS A 95 -12.36 -56.87 -91.11
CA CYS A 95 -10.96 -56.45 -91.08
C CYS A 95 -10.64 -55.55 -89.87
N ASP A 96 -11.51 -54.58 -89.56
CA ASP A 96 -11.36 -53.74 -88.38
C ASP A 96 -11.45 -54.57 -87.08
N ALA A 97 -12.41 -55.50 -86.99
CA ALA A 97 -12.54 -56.38 -85.84
C ALA A 97 -11.31 -57.27 -85.63
N ILE A 98 -10.73 -57.80 -86.71
CA ILE A 98 -9.48 -58.57 -86.67
C ILE A 98 -8.32 -57.70 -86.20
N ARG A 99 -8.19 -56.47 -86.73
CA ARG A 99 -7.14 -55.52 -86.29
C ARG A 99 -7.26 -55.25 -84.79
N ASP A 100 -8.46 -54.94 -84.31
CA ASP A 100 -8.69 -54.60 -82.91
C ASP A 100 -8.44 -55.82 -81.99
N ALA A 101 -8.78 -57.03 -82.45
CA ALA A 101 -8.45 -58.26 -81.73
C ALA A 101 -6.93 -58.53 -81.68
N ILE A 102 -6.17 -58.16 -82.71
CA ILE A 102 -4.70 -58.25 -82.73
C ILE A 102 -4.07 -57.23 -81.77
N LEU A 103 -4.66 -56.03 -81.67
CA LEU A 103 -4.18 -54.96 -80.78
C LEU A 103 -4.52 -55.22 -79.31
N LYS A 104 -5.65 -55.89 -79.03
CA LYS A 104 -6.17 -56.11 -77.68
C LYS A 104 -5.16 -56.68 -76.66
N PRO A 105 -4.35 -57.72 -76.96
CA PRO A 105 -3.37 -58.22 -76.00
C PRO A 105 -2.29 -57.20 -75.64
N ARG A 106 -1.93 -56.32 -76.57
CA ARG A 106 -0.97 -55.23 -76.32
C ARG A 106 -1.59 -54.18 -75.40
N ASP A 107 -2.82 -53.76 -75.67
CA ASP A 107 -3.52 -52.77 -74.85
C ASP A 107 -3.75 -53.29 -73.42
N GLU A 108 -4.13 -54.57 -73.28
CA GLU A 108 -4.26 -55.23 -71.97
C GLU A 108 -2.92 -55.31 -71.22
N TRP A 109 -1.81 -55.58 -71.92
CA TRP A 109 -0.49 -55.58 -71.31
C TRP A 109 -0.05 -54.17 -70.89
N GLU A 110 -0.27 -53.15 -71.72
CA GLU A 110 0.05 -51.76 -71.38
C GLU A 110 -0.75 -51.28 -70.16
N ALA A 111 -2.04 -51.63 -70.08
CA ALA A 111 -2.89 -51.33 -68.92
C ALA A 111 -2.43 -52.06 -67.64
N GLU A 112 -2.01 -53.33 -67.74
CA GLU A 112 -1.47 -54.07 -66.61
C GLU A 112 -0.14 -53.48 -66.14
N GLN A 113 0.74 -53.05 -67.06
CA GLN A 113 1.99 -52.38 -66.70
C GLN A 113 1.74 -51.04 -66.00
N GLU A 114 0.71 -50.30 -66.41
CA GLU A 114 0.32 -49.06 -65.73
C GLU A 114 -0.20 -49.34 -64.31
N ARG A 115 -0.98 -50.41 -64.13
CA ARG A 115 -1.43 -50.85 -62.81
C ARG A 115 -0.28 -51.28 -61.91
N ILE A 116 0.66 -52.07 -62.42
CA ILE A 116 1.85 -52.51 -61.67
C ILE A 116 2.68 -51.29 -61.25
N LYS A 117 2.93 -50.33 -62.15
CA LYS A 117 3.64 -49.09 -61.80
C LYS A 117 2.91 -48.28 -60.74
N ALA A 118 1.58 -48.19 -60.82
CA ALA A 118 0.79 -47.50 -59.80
C ALA A 118 0.89 -48.20 -58.44
N GLU A 119 0.83 -49.54 -58.42
CA GLU A 119 1.00 -50.33 -57.20
C GLU A 119 2.42 -50.21 -56.63
N GLU A 120 3.46 -50.22 -57.46
CA GLU A 120 4.85 -50.00 -57.05
C GLU A 120 5.04 -48.62 -56.42
N VAL A 121 4.45 -47.57 -57.01
CA VAL A 121 4.46 -46.21 -56.44
C VAL A 121 3.78 -46.20 -55.07
N MET A 122 2.62 -46.84 -54.94
CA MET A 122 1.90 -46.93 -53.67
C MET A 122 2.69 -47.72 -52.61
N ASN A 123 3.32 -48.82 -53.00
CA ASN A 123 4.16 -49.62 -52.10
C ASN A 123 5.42 -48.86 -51.68
N ALA A 124 6.03 -48.08 -52.58
CA ALA A 124 7.16 -47.21 -52.24
C ALA A 124 6.76 -46.13 -51.24
N MET A 125 5.62 -45.45 -51.46
CA MET A 125 5.08 -44.48 -50.51
C MET A 125 4.75 -45.12 -49.15
N HIS A 126 4.22 -46.35 -49.16
CA HIS A 126 3.93 -47.09 -47.93
C HIS A 126 5.21 -47.44 -47.16
N ALA A 127 6.26 -47.88 -47.85
CA ALA A 127 7.55 -48.19 -47.23
C ALA A 127 8.20 -46.93 -46.62
N GLU A 128 8.17 -45.80 -47.34
CA GLU A 128 8.68 -44.52 -46.82
C GLU A 128 7.89 -44.06 -45.58
N ALA A 129 6.56 -44.20 -45.59
CA ALA A 129 5.73 -43.88 -44.44
C ALA A 129 6.05 -44.76 -43.22
N LEU A 130 6.29 -46.06 -43.43
CA LEU A 130 6.73 -46.98 -42.39
C LEU A 130 8.08 -46.57 -41.79
N GLU A 131 9.05 -46.21 -42.62
CA GLU A 131 10.36 -45.74 -42.15
C GLU A 131 10.25 -44.45 -41.33
N MET A 132 9.39 -43.51 -41.77
CA MET A 132 9.13 -42.27 -41.03
C MET A 132 8.48 -42.54 -39.67
N ASN A 133 7.51 -43.47 -39.61
CA ASN A 133 6.90 -43.86 -38.34
C ASN A 133 7.91 -44.51 -37.39
N ILE A 134 8.78 -45.39 -37.90
CA ILE A 134 9.83 -46.01 -37.08
C ILE A 134 10.77 -44.95 -36.50
N LYS A 135 11.19 -43.96 -37.32
CA LYS A 135 12.02 -42.84 -36.84
C LYS A 135 11.31 -42.02 -35.78
N PHE A 136 10.03 -41.72 -35.97
CA PHE A 136 9.23 -40.98 -35.01
C PHE A 136 9.12 -41.73 -33.66
N ASP A 137 8.86 -43.03 -33.69
CA ASP A 137 8.76 -43.86 -32.48
C ASP A 137 10.11 -43.93 -31.74
N GLN A 138 11.23 -44.01 -32.48
CA GLN A 138 12.57 -43.97 -31.90
C GLN A 138 12.87 -42.62 -31.24
N GLU A 139 12.53 -41.51 -31.89
CA GLU A 139 12.69 -40.16 -31.32
C GLU A 139 11.82 -39.96 -30.06
N LEU A 140 10.59 -40.48 -30.06
CA LEU A 140 9.69 -40.41 -28.92
C LEU A 140 10.24 -41.22 -27.74
N ALA A 141 10.75 -42.42 -28.00
CA ALA A 141 11.38 -43.26 -26.98
C ALA A 141 12.62 -42.57 -26.38
N ALA A 142 13.49 -41.99 -27.21
CA ALA A 142 14.67 -41.26 -26.75
C ALA A 142 14.31 -40.02 -25.92
N LYS A 143 13.26 -39.27 -26.31
CA LYS A 143 12.76 -38.14 -25.50
C LYS A 143 12.21 -38.60 -24.16
N PHE A 144 11.43 -39.68 -24.15
CA PHE A 144 10.89 -40.23 -22.91
C PHE A 144 11.98 -40.64 -21.93
N GLU A 145 13.05 -41.28 -22.42
CA GLU A 145 14.21 -41.66 -21.60
C GLU A 145 14.93 -40.42 -21.05
N ALA A 146 15.19 -39.41 -21.89
CA ALA A 146 15.82 -38.16 -21.46
C ALA A 146 14.98 -37.39 -20.42
N ASP A 147 13.66 -37.31 -20.63
CA ASP A 147 12.73 -36.67 -19.70
C ASP A 147 12.66 -37.44 -18.36
N HIS A 148 12.74 -38.77 -18.42
CA HIS A 148 12.78 -39.61 -17.22
C HIS A 148 14.06 -39.39 -16.41
N GLU A 149 15.22 -39.35 -17.06
CA GLU A 149 16.50 -39.04 -16.41
C GLU A 149 16.48 -37.65 -15.77
N LEU A 150 15.94 -36.66 -16.48
CA LEU A 150 15.80 -35.29 -15.98
C LEU A 150 14.87 -35.25 -14.75
N ALA A 151 13.76 -35.99 -14.78
CA ALA A 151 12.84 -36.08 -13.65
C ALA A 151 13.51 -36.70 -12.41
N ILE A 152 14.34 -37.73 -12.58
CA ILE A 152 15.12 -38.33 -11.49
C ILE A 152 16.11 -37.31 -10.91
N LEU A 153 16.82 -36.58 -11.76
CA LEU A 153 17.77 -35.56 -11.32
C LEU A 153 17.07 -34.43 -10.55
N MET A 154 15.94 -33.93 -11.07
CA MET A 154 15.13 -32.92 -10.40
C MET A 154 14.62 -33.41 -9.03
N ASN A 155 14.13 -34.65 -8.93
CA ASN A 155 13.71 -35.22 -7.65
C ASN A 155 14.85 -35.25 -6.64
N LYS A 156 16.06 -35.60 -7.08
CA LYS A 156 17.26 -35.58 -6.22
C LYS A 156 17.60 -34.18 -5.73
N ASP A 157 17.49 -33.17 -6.58
CA ASP A 157 17.69 -31.77 -6.19
C ASP A 157 16.60 -31.31 -5.21
N PHE A 158 15.34 -31.64 -5.44
CA PHE A 158 14.25 -31.35 -4.48
C PHE A 158 14.46 -32.02 -3.13
N ASP A 159 14.93 -33.27 -3.10
CA ASP A 159 15.23 -33.97 -1.86
C ASP A 159 16.42 -33.33 -1.13
N ARG A 160 17.47 -32.92 -1.84
CA ARG A 160 18.59 -32.16 -1.27
C ARG A 160 18.13 -30.84 -0.66
N ASP A 161 17.31 -30.08 -1.39
CA ASP A 161 16.79 -28.80 -0.91
C ASP A 161 15.91 -29.00 0.33
N ARG A 162 15.07 -30.05 0.34
CA ARG A 162 14.27 -30.41 1.51
C ARG A 162 15.14 -30.79 2.71
N GLU A 163 16.24 -31.49 2.50
CA GLU A 163 17.23 -31.78 3.57
C GLU A 163 17.94 -30.52 4.07
N GLU A 164 18.33 -29.61 3.17
CA GLU A 164 18.92 -28.34 3.54
C GLU A 164 17.95 -27.46 4.34
N GLN A 165 16.69 -27.35 3.90
CA GLN A 165 15.66 -26.64 4.65
C GLN A 165 15.41 -27.24 6.03
N ARG A 166 15.45 -28.59 6.16
CA ARG A 166 15.38 -29.25 7.47
C ARG A 166 16.57 -28.88 8.37
N ARG A 167 17.79 -28.86 7.82
CA ARG A 167 18.99 -28.45 8.57
C ARG A 167 18.94 -26.99 9.00
N LEU A 168 18.52 -26.08 8.12
CA LEU A 168 18.35 -24.66 8.41
C LEU A 168 17.27 -24.44 9.49
N ALA A 169 16.14 -25.15 9.39
CA ALA A 169 15.10 -25.10 10.41
C ALA A 169 15.60 -25.62 11.77
N GLU A 170 16.36 -26.72 11.80
CA GLU A 170 16.96 -27.24 13.03
C GLU A 170 17.97 -26.25 13.64
N GLN A 171 18.82 -25.64 12.82
CA GLN A 171 19.75 -24.59 13.27
C GLN A 171 19.00 -23.39 13.84
N ALA A 172 17.96 -22.91 13.16
CA ALA A 172 17.15 -21.80 13.64
C ALA A 172 16.44 -22.12 14.98
N GLN A 173 15.99 -23.37 15.17
CA GLN A 173 15.43 -23.81 16.45
C GLN A 173 16.49 -23.81 17.55
N ARG A 174 17.69 -24.34 17.28
CA ARG A 174 18.80 -24.33 18.25
C ARG A 174 19.22 -22.90 18.62
N GLU A 175 19.37 -22.01 17.65
CA GLU A 175 19.68 -20.59 17.89
C GLU A 175 18.57 -19.90 18.70
N HIS A 176 17.30 -20.23 18.44
CA HIS A 176 16.17 -19.70 19.19
C HIS A 176 16.19 -20.20 20.65
N GLU A 177 16.41 -21.49 20.86
CA GLU A 177 16.55 -22.08 22.20
C GLU A 177 17.74 -21.50 22.96
N GLU A 178 18.88 -21.30 22.30
CA GLU A 178 20.05 -20.64 22.87
C GLU A 178 19.75 -19.19 23.24
N ARG A 179 19.04 -18.44 22.37
CA ARG A 179 18.62 -17.08 22.67
C ARG A 179 17.68 -17.03 23.88
N ILE A 180 16.70 -17.93 23.95
CA ILE A 180 15.81 -18.03 25.13
C ILE A 180 16.63 -18.33 26.39
N LYS A 181 17.63 -19.23 26.30
CA LYS A 181 18.51 -19.56 27.43
C LYS A 181 19.36 -18.36 27.86
N GLN A 182 19.90 -17.60 26.91
CA GLN A 182 20.64 -16.37 27.18
C GLN A 182 19.74 -15.29 27.79
N GLU A 183 18.56 -15.06 27.22
CA GLU A 183 17.57 -14.10 27.76
C GLU A 183 17.14 -14.48 29.18
N ALA A 184 16.95 -15.78 29.46
CA ALA A 184 16.65 -16.27 30.79
C ALA A 184 17.82 -16.05 31.77
N ALA A 185 19.06 -16.29 31.33
CA ALA A 185 20.26 -16.05 32.13
C ALA A 185 20.47 -14.55 32.40
N ASP A 186 20.29 -13.70 31.40
CA ASP A 186 20.39 -12.25 31.51
C ASP A 186 19.29 -11.69 32.39
N LYS A 187 18.05 -12.19 32.27
CA LYS A 187 16.95 -11.82 33.15
C LYS A 187 17.24 -12.21 34.60
N ALA A 188 17.74 -13.43 34.83
CA ALA A 188 18.15 -13.85 36.17
C ALA A 188 19.28 -12.98 36.74
N LYS A 189 20.24 -12.57 35.89
CA LYS A 189 21.32 -11.66 36.29
C LYS A 189 20.80 -10.25 36.61
N ARG A 190 19.93 -9.68 35.77
CA ARG A 190 19.28 -8.38 36.03
C ARG A 190 18.44 -8.42 37.29
N GLU A 191 17.64 -9.45 37.50
CA GLU A 191 16.86 -9.62 38.73
C GLU A 191 17.77 -9.76 39.96
N ALA A 192 18.92 -10.44 39.85
CA ALA A 192 19.90 -10.53 40.93
C ALA A 192 20.58 -9.17 41.21
N GLU A 193 20.97 -8.44 40.17
CA GLU A 193 21.54 -7.09 40.27
C GLU A 193 20.54 -6.08 40.84
N GLU A 194 19.27 -6.15 40.43
CA GLU A 194 18.18 -5.34 40.98
C GLU A 194 17.90 -5.67 42.44
N ARG A 195 17.89 -6.95 42.82
CA ARG A 195 17.77 -7.37 44.23
C ARG A 195 18.95 -6.87 45.06
N HIS A 196 20.17 -7.00 44.55
CA HIS A 196 21.36 -6.50 45.23
C HIS A 196 21.33 -4.97 45.38
N LYS A 197 20.91 -4.25 44.33
CA LYS A 197 20.75 -2.79 44.40
C LYS A 197 19.64 -2.38 45.36
N ALA A 198 18.51 -3.09 45.37
CA ALA A 198 17.43 -2.85 46.32
C ALA A 198 17.87 -3.13 47.77
N GLU A 199 18.73 -4.14 47.99
CA GLU A 199 19.32 -4.44 49.29
C GLU A 199 20.30 -3.35 49.74
N LEU A 200 21.15 -2.84 48.83
CA LEU A 200 22.02 -1.70 49.10
C LEU A 200 21.23 -0.41 49.38
N ASP A 201 20.19 -0.12 48.60
CA ASP A 201 19.34 1.05 48.82
C ASP A 201 18.55 0.91 50.14
N ALA A 202 18.11 -0.30 50.49
CA ALA A 202 17.48 -0.57 51.79
C ALA A 202 18.48 -0.45 52.95
N ALA A 203 19.73 -0.89 52.77
CA ALA A 203 20.79 -0.72 53.74
C ALA A 203 21.15 0.76 53.93
N ALA A 204 21.25 1.53 52.84
CA ALA A 204 21.49 2.97 52.86
C ALA A 204 20.34 3.73 53.53
N ARG A 205 19.09 3.31 53.33
CA ARG A 205 17.94 3.86 54.06
C ARG A 205 18.00 3.55 55.56
N ARG A 206 18.37 2.33 55.94
CA ARG A 206 18.56 1.96 57.35
C ARG A 206 19.68 2.77 58.00
N GLU A 207 20.80 2.94 57.30
CA GLU A 207 21.92 3.75 57.78
C GLU A 207 21.53 5.24 57.87
N ALA A 208 20.78 5.77 56.90
CA ALA A 208 20.26 7.13 56.95
C ALA A 208 19.25 7.33 58.08
N ASP A 209 18.35 6.38 58.33
CA ASP A 209 17.39 6.42 59.43
C ASP A 209 18.09 6.29 60.79
N GLU A 210 19.14 5.46 60.89
CA GLU A 210 19.95 5.33 62.11
C GLU A 210 20.78 6.59 62.37
N LYS A 211 21.36 7.18 61.33
CA LYS A 211 22.06 8.46 61.41
C LYS A 211 21.12 9.61 61.75
N ALA A 212 19.91 9.64 61.19
CA ALA A 212 18.89 10.63 61.54
C ALA A 212 18.44 10.48 63.01
N ARG A 213 18.35 9.24 63.52
CA ARG A 213 18.10 8.98 64.94
C ARG A 213 19.26 9.38 65.84
N ALA A 214 20.51 9.12 65.43
CA ALA A 214 21.70 9.57 66.14
C ALA A 214 21.83 11.09 66.16
N GLU A 215 21.61 11.78 65.04
CA GLU A 215 21.61 13.24 64.95
C GLU A 215 20.45 13.86 65.76
N ALA A 216 19.28 13.23 65.78
CA ALA A 216 18.17 13.66 66.65
C ALA A 216 18.51 13.48 68.14
N ALA A 217 19.16 12.38 68.51
CA ALA A 217 19.62 12.15 69.88
C ALA A 217 20.75 13.12 70.28
N GLU A 218 21.68 13.43 69.38
CA GLU A 218 22.73 14.42 69.62
C GLU A 218 22.15 15.83 69.76
N ARG A 219 21.20 16.21 68.90
CA ARG A 219 20.45 17.48 69.05
C ARG A 219 19.72 17.54 70.38
N GLN A 220 19.07 16.46 70.82
CA GLN A 220 18.43 16.40 72.14
C GLN A 220 19.44 16.52 73.28
N ARG A 221 20.65 15.94 73.15
CA ARG A 221 21.71 16.09 74.16
C ARG A 221 22.26 17.50 74.21
N ILE A 222 22.53 18.12 73.06
CA ILE A 222 22.99 19.52 72.99
C ILE A 222 21.91 20.46 73.52
N GLU A 223 20.64 20.21 73.21
CA GLU A 223 19.55 21.02 73.73
C GLU A 223 19.35 20.83 75.25
N ALA A 224 19.54 19.61 75.77
CA ALA A 224 19.54 19.34 77.20
C ALA A 224 20.74 19.99 77.92
N GLU A 225 21.92 19.97 77.31
CA GLU A 225 23.13 20.63 77.82
C GLU A 225 22.99 22.15 77.80
N GLN A 226 22.42 22.72 76.73
CA GLN A 226 22.10 24.15 76.65
C GLN A 226 21.02 24.54 77.66
N ARG A 227 20.01 23.70 77.91
CA ARG A 227 19.02 23.92 78.97
C ARG A 227 19.66 23.86 80.35
N ALA A 228 20.55 22.90 80.61
CA ALA A 228 21.29 22.81 81.87
C ALA A 228 22.24 24.00 82.08
N ALA A 229 22.88 24.49 81.01
CA ALA A 229 23.72 25.68 81.05
C ALA A 229 22.90 26.96 81.30
N ARG A 230 21.70 27.08 80.70
CA ARG A 230 20.77 28.18 80.96
C ARG A 230 20.21 28.14 82.37
N GLU A 231 19.83 26.96 82.89
CA GLU A 231 19.40 26.81 84.29
C GLU A 231 20.53 27.15 85.27
N LYS A 232 21.78 26.80 84.95
CA LYS A 232 22.94 27.16 85.78
C LYS A 232 23.21 28.67 85.77
N GLN A 233 23.08 29.32 84.61
CA GLN A 233 23.19 30.78 84.50
C GLN A 233 22.01 31.50 85.18
N GLU A 234 20.79 30.97 85.10
CA GLU A 234 19.64 31.52 85.82
C GLU A 234 19.74 31.29 87.34
N ALA A 235 20.34 30.19 87.79
CA ALA A 235 20.61 29.93 89.20
C ALA A 235 21.71 30.85 89.76
N GLU A 236 22.79 31.10 89.01
CA GLU A 236 23.82 32.08 89.37
C GLU A 236 23.26 33.50 89.37
N ALA A 237 22.45 33.88 88.37
CA ALA A 237 21.78 35.18 88.32
C ALA A 237 20.72 35.34 89.44
N ARG A 238 20.04 34.27 89.85
CA ARG A 238 19.15 34.29 91.03
C ARG A 238 19.94 34.45 92.32
N ALA A 239 21.06 33.75 92.49
CA ALA A 239 21.92 33.87 93.67
C ALA A 239 22.57 35.26 93.79
N GLU A 240 22.91 35.89 92.67
CA GLU A 240 23.44 37.26 92.65
C GLU A 240 22.34 38.31 92.94
N ARG A 241 21.12 38.09 92.43
CA ARG A 241 19.94 38.91 92.76
C ARG A 241 19.48 38.76 94.21
N GLU A 242 19.62 37.58 94.80
CA GLU A 242 19.30 37.35 96.22
C GLU A 242 20.34 38.00 97.15
N LYS A 243 21.62 37.97 96.78
CA LYS A 243 22.69 38.70 97.50
C LYS A 243 22.55 40.22 97.36
N ALA A 244 22.17 40.73 96.19
CA ALA A 244 21.90 42.15 95.99
C ALA A 244 20.63 42.63 96.74
N ALA A 245 19.60 41.80 96.82
CA ALA A 245 18.38 42.09 97.58
C ALA A 245 18.59 42.08 99.10
N ALA A 246 19.48 41.23 99.62
CA ALA A 246 19.84 41.22 101.05
C ALA A 246 20.65 42.47 101.47
N VAL A 247 21.55 42.96 100.62
CA VAL A 247 22.39 44.14 100.90
C VAL A 247 21.59 45.46 100.80
N GLU A 248 20.60 45.54 99.91
CA GLU A 248 19.70 46.71 99.81
C GLU A 248 18.62 46.73 100.91
N ALA A 249 18.16 45.57 101.40
CA ALA A 249 17.22 45.48 102.52
C ALA A 249 17.85 45.84 103.88
N GLU A 250 19.17 45.65 104.03
CA GLU A 250 19.93 46.05 105.23
C GLU A 250 20.26 47.55 105.22
N ARG A 251 20.58 48.13 104.05
CA ARG A 251 20.81 49.58 103.87
C ARG A 251 19.56 50.43 104.06
N LEU A 252 18.37 49.92 103.71
CA LEU A 252 17.11 50.64 103.89
C LEU A 252 16.65 50.66 105.36
N LYS A 253 16.95 49.61 106.14
CA LYS A 253 16.69 49.57 107.59
C LYS A 253 17.67 50.40 108.42
N ALA A 254 18.91 50.57 107.97
CA ALA A 254 19.90 51.44 108.61
C ALA A 254 19.60 52.94 108.42
N LYS A 255 19.16 53.36 107.23
CA LYS A 255 18.81 54.78 106.95
C LYS A 255 17.54 55.26 107.68
N GLN A 256 16.54 54.40 107.87
CA GLN A 256 15.30 54.75 108.58
C GLN A 256 15.43 54.79 110.11
N ALA A 257 16.53 54.25 110.67
CA ALA A 257 16.87 54.33 112.10
C ALA A 257 17.73 55.56 112.43
N GLU A 258 18.50 56.08 111.46
CA GLU A 258 19.36 57.26 111.62
C GLU A 258 18.57 58.58 111.51
N GLU A 259 17.55 58.65 110.63
CA GLU A 259 16.66 59.81 110.49
C GLU A 259 15.78 60.06 111.73
N LYS A 260 15.46 59.03 112.52
CA LYS A 260 14.68 59.17 113.77
C LYS A 260 15.52 59.64 114.97
N ARG A 261 16.85 59.51 114.93
CA ARG A 261 17.76 60.02 115.97
C ARG A 261 18.15 61.47 115.75
N LEU A 262 18.29 61.90 114.50
CA LEU A 262 18.66 63.27 114.13
C LEU A 262 17.53 64.30 114.37
N ALA A 263 16.27 63.84 114.48
CA ALA A 263 15.10 64.67 114.76
C ALA A 263 14.91 65.00 116.25
N GLU A 264 15.36 64.12 117.16
CA GLU A 264 15.25 64.33 118.62
C GLU A 264 16.37 65.26 119.14
N GLU A 265 17.58 65.17 118.56
CA GLU A 265 18.75 65.97 118.95
C GLU A 265 18.60 67.47 118.59
N LYS A 266 17.80 67.80 117.57
CA LYS A 266 17.46 69.19 117.21
C LYS A 266 16.51 69.87 118.18
N ARG A 267 15.75 69.13 119.01
CA ARG A 267 14.78 69.70 119.96
C ARG A 267 15.43 70.19 121.27
N ILE A 268 16.64 69.72 121.58
CA ILE A 268 17.38 70.03 122.82
C ILE A 268 18.27 71.28 122.64
N ALA A 269 18.70 71.59 121.41
CA ALA A 269 19.52 72.77 121.11
C ALA A 269 18.72 74.09 121.16
N ASP A 270 17.44 74.07 120.80
CA ASP A 270 16.59 75.28 120.76
C ASP A 270 16.17 75.80 122.15
N GLU A 271 16.30 74.99 123.21
CA GLU A 271 15.93 75.38 124.59
C GLU A 271 17.06 76.12 125.33
N GLN A 272 18.32 75.90 124.96
CA GLN A 272 19.48 76.55 125.59
C GLN A 272 19.68 78.01 125.13
N ALA A 273 19.24 78.37 123.93
CA ALA A 273 19.36 79.74 123.39
C ALA A 273 18.51 80.79 124.14
N LYS A 274 17.43 80.38 124.82
CA LYS A 274 16.57 81.31 125.59
C LYS A 274 17.17 81.73 126.93
N ARG A 275 18.13 80.98 127.50
CA ARG A 275 18.72 81.26 128.83
C ARG A 275 19.85 82.31 128.79
N GLU A 276 20.39 82.63 127.61
CA GLU A 276 21.51 83.58 127.48
C GLU A 276 21.08 85.05 127.34
N ALA A 277 19.82 85.31 126.93
CA ALA A 277 19.30 86.67 126.76
C ALA A 277 19.01 87.39 128.10
N ASP A 278 18.65 86.64 129.15
CA ASP A 278 18.17 87.18 130.43
C ASP A 278 19.28 87.71 131.36
N VAL A 279 20.53 87.33 131.09
CA VAL A 279 21.71 87.74 131.87
C VAL A 279 22.18 89.16 131.51
N LYS A 280 21.91 89.62 130.27
CA LYS A 280 22.34 90.95 129.79
C LYS A 280 21.45 92.09 130.28
N HIS A 281 20.16 91.84 130.51
CA HIS A 281 19.22 92.86 130.97
C HIS A 281 19.50 93.33 132.42
N ARG A 282 19.85 92.39 133.32
CA ARG A 282 20.10 92.67 134.75
C ARG A 282 21.32 93.55 135.02
N LYS A 283 22.40 93.43 134.22
CA LYS A 283 23.60 94.25 134.39
C LYS A 283 23.39 95.72 134.05
N THR A 284 22.51 96.00 133.08
CA THR A 284 22.29 97.36 132.57
C THR A 284 21.49 98.23 133.54
N VAL A 285 20.54 97.64 134.26
CA VAL A 285 19.67 98.34 135.22
C VAL A 285 20.43 98.78 136.47
N GLY A 286 21.33 97.94 136.99
CA GLY A 286 22.10 98.25 138.21
C GLY A 286 23.08 99.42 138.05
N THR A 287 23.72 99.56 136.88
CA THR A 287 24.68 100.64 136.62
C THR A 287 24.02 102.02 136.59
N ASN A 288 22.79 102.11 136.08
CA ASN A 288 22.07 103.38 135.95
C ASN A 288 21.67 103.98 137.32
N ILE A 289 21.35 103.14 138.30
CA ILE A 289 20.90 103.60 139.63
C ILE A 289 22.08 104.16 140.45
N VAL A 290 23.26 103.52 140.38
CA VAL A 290 24.46 104.00 141.08
C VAL A 290 24.93 105.36 140.53
N ASN A 291 24.81 105.58 139.22
CA ASN A 291 25.15 106.85 138.59
C ASN A 291 24.21 108.00 138.99
N ALA A 292 22.90 107.73 139.13
CA ALA A 292 21.92 108.73 139.54
C ALA A 292 22.13 109.20 140.99
N LEU A 293 22.45 108.27 141.90
CA LEU A 293 22.71 108.56 143.32
C LEU A 293 23.94 109.46 143.54
N THR A 294 24.97 109.28 142.71
CA THR A 294 26.21 110.08 142.79
C THR A 294 26.02 111.54 142.32
N SER A 295 24.97 111.84 141.55
CA SER A 295 24.83 113.13 140.85
C SER A 295 23.95 114.16 141.57
N HIS A 296 23.10 113.75 142.51
CA HIS A 296 22.12 114.63 143.18
C HIS A 296 22.37 114.78 144.69
N THR A 297 23.42 114.15 145.22
CA THR A 297 23.73 114.12 146.66
C THR A 297 25.23 114.18 146.92
N SER A 298 25.65 114.61 148.11
CA SER A 298 27.06 114.71 148.52
C SER A 298 27.67 113.36 148.95
N LEU A 299 27.14 112.24 148.47
CA LEU A 299 27.50 110.87 148.87
C LEU A 299 28.63 110.29 148.00
N THR A 300 29.51 109.48 148.61
CA THR A 300 30.57 108.76 147.88
C THR A 300 30.02 107.50 147.19
N ARG A 301 30.74 107.00 146.18
CA ARG A 301 30.33 105.84 145.37
C ARG A 301 30.06 104.59 146.22
N GLU A 302 30.78 104.42 147.32
CA GLU A 302 30.58 103.31 148.26
C GLU A 302 29.22 103.43 148.97
N GLN A 303 28.85 104.64 149.39
CA GLN A 303 27.58 104.93 150.05
C GLN A 303 26.39 104.78 149.09
N ALA A 304 26.56 105.08 147.80
CA ALA A 304 25.52 104.88 146.78
C ALA A 304 25.21 103.39 146.50
N ILE A 305 26.22 102.52 146.58
CA ILE A 305 26.06 101.06 146.42
C ILE A 305 25.32 100.47 147.63
N GLU A 306 25.62 100.98 148.82
CA GLU A 306 24.95 100.57 150.05
C GLU A 306 23.45 100.91 150.02
N VAL A 307 23.10 102.10 149.54
CA VAL A 307 21.70 102.53 149.34
C VAL A 307 20.98 101.71 148.26
N LEU A 308 21.63 101.38 147.13
CA LEU A 308 21.05 100.48 146.11
C LEU A 308 20.80 99.07 146.66
N THR A 309 21.69 98.57 147.50
CA THR A 309 21.56 97.23 148.10
C THR A 309 20.39 97.20 149.09
N ALA A 310 20.25 98.24 149.92
CA ALA A 310 19.12 98.39 150.82
C ALA A 310 17.75 98.53 150.11
N LEU A 311 17.74 99.13 148.91
CA LEU A 311 16.57 99.20 148.03
C LEU A 311 16.28 97.87 147.30
N LYS A 312 17.32 97.16 146.85
CA LYS A 312 17.23 95.84 146.20
C LYS A 312 16.72 94.76 147.17
N ASP A 313 17.01 94.93 148.46
CA ASP A 313 16.62 94.01 149.53
C ASP A 313 15.36 94.51 150.32
N ASP A 314 14.62 95.52 149.82
CA ASP A 314 13.34 96.03 150.37
C ASP A 314 13.37 96.47 151.87
N LEU A 315 14.54 96.90 152.38
CA LEU A 315 14.77 97.24 153.79
C LEU A 315 14.30 98.66 154.18
N ILE A 316 13.87 99.48 153.23
CA ILE A 316 13.44 100.89 153.44
C ILE A 316 11.91 101.01 153.16
N PRO A 317 11.04 101.12 154.19
CA PRO A 317 9.60 101.26 154.01
C PRO A 317 9.24 102.62 153.39
N CYS A 318 8.27 102.66 152.47
CA CYS A 318 7.83 103.86 151.74
C CYS A 318 8.90 104.45 150.78
N ALA A 319 9.63 103.62 150.03
CA ALA A 319 10.62 104.03 149.02
C ALA A 319 10.05 104.75 147.77
N LYS A 320 8.74 105.03 147.74
CA LYS A 320 8.10 105.92 146.78
C LYS A 320 7.39 107.04 147.53
N ILE A 321 8.01 108.21 147.55
CA ILE A 321 7.41 109.49 147.94
C ILE A 321 7.59 110.41 146.74
N HIS A 322 6.52 110.60 145.96
CA HIS A 322 6.45 111.69 144.99
C HIS A 322 5.25 112.54 145.38
N TYR A 323 5.52 113.84 145.52
CA TYR A 323 4.60 114.89 145.95
C TYR A 323 3.28 114.88 145.17
#